data_AF-A0A2V6KJ85-F1
#
_entry.id   AF-A0A2V6KJ85-F1
#
_cell.length_a   1.000
_cell.length_b   1.000
_cell.length_c   1.000
_cell.angle_alpha   90.00
_cell.angle_beta   90.00
_cell.angle_gamma   90.00
#
_symmetry.space_group_name_H-M   'P 1'
#
loop_
_entity.id
_entity.type
_entity.pdbx_description
1 polymer ?
#
loop_
_entity_poly.entity_id
_entity_poly.type
_entity_poly.pdbx_seq_one_letter_code
_entity_poly.pdbx_strand_id
1 'polypeptide(L)'
;MAAGVTNANGETAQHARLKRLAFLWAQAQGFSACAMEVSLPKCRYRADVAAYRAQPKQIQSTAIFECKQALCDLRRDNCQSESARRCLEAICKRRQLLEARLRAHYPNPRNGDSLFPEFDSENFTAIGHHGYSRL
;
A
#
# COMPACT_ATOMS: atom_id res chain seq x y z
N MET A 1 -16.16 -8.99 -27.02
CA MET A 1 -15.02 -8.24 -27.60
C MET A 1 -13.98 -8.02 -26.51
N ALA A 2 -13.21 -9.05 -26.16
CA ALA A 2 -12.15 -8.94 -25.15
C ALA A 2 -10.82 -8.66 -25.87
N ALA A 3 -10.18 -7.56 -25.48
CA ALA A 3 -8.97 -7.04 -26.09
C ALA A 3 -7.84 -8.08 -26.10
N GLY A 4 -7.15 -8.12 -27.24
CA GLY A 4 -6.15 -9.12 -27.60
C GLY A 4 -5.08 -9.31 -26.54
N VAL A 5 -4.91 -10.58 -26.17
CA VAL A 5 -3.71 -11.07 -25.50
C VAL A 5 -2.58 -10.99 -26.52
N THR A 6 -1.72 -9.99 -26.39
CA THR A 6 -0.47 -9.90 -27.17
C THR A 6 0.71 -9.94 -26.22
N ASN A 7 1.21 -11.16 -25.96
CA ASN A 7 2.62 -11.54 -26.00
C ASN A 7 2.81 -12.93 -25.38
N ALA A 8 3.82 -13.65 -25.85
CA ALA A 8 4.11 -15.06 -25.57
C ALA A 8 4.27 -15.45 -24.08
N ASN A 9 4.13 -14.51 -23.14
CA ASN A 9 4.43 -14.68 -21.70
C ASN A 9 3.25 -14.40 -20.75
N GLY A 10 2.02 -14.21 -21.24
CA GLY A 10 0.84 -14.04 -20.37
C GLY A 10 0.77 -12.72 -19.59
N GLU A 11 1.60 -11.73 -19.92
CA GLU A 11 1.55 -10.39 -19.33
C GLU A 11 0.35 -9.58 -19.87
N THR A 12 -0.42 -8.98 -18.97
CA THR A 12 -1.57 -8.14 -19.34
C THR A 12 -1.16 -6.68 -19.58
N ALA A 13 -1.96 -5.95 -20.36
CA ALA A 13 -1.76 -4.51 -20.56
C ALA A 13 -1.81 -3.71 -19.24
N GLN A 14 -2.61 -4.16 -18.27
CA GLN A 14 -2.69 -3.54 -16.95
C GLN A 14 -1.39 -3.73 -16.16
N HIS A 15 -0.82 -4.94 -16.21
CA HIS A 15 0.45 -5.24 -15.57
C HIS A 15 1.59 -4.42 -16.19
N ALA A 16 1.68 -4.39 -17.52
CA ALA A 16 2.66 -3.55 -18.23
C ALA A 16 2.52 -2.06 -17.88
N ARG A 17 1.28 -1.57 -17.77
CA ARG A 17 1.01 -0.18 -17.34
C ARG A 17 1.49 0.07 -15.91
N LEU A 18 1.29 -0.87 -15.00
CA LEU A 18 1.73 -0.75 -13.61
C LEU A 18 3.26 -0.62 -13.52
N LYS A 19 4.01 -1.46 -14.26
CA LYS A 19 5.48 -1.36 -14.32
C LYS A 19 5.94 -0.01 -14.85
N ARG A 20 5.27 0.49 -15.90
CA ARG A 20 5.56 1.82 -16.45
C ARG A 20 5.32 2.93 -15.43
N LEU A 21 4.24 2.86 -14.65
CA LEU A 21 3.96 3.84 -13.60
C LEU A 21 5.02 3.79 -12.49
N ALA A 22 5.44 2.60 -12.06
CA ALA A 22 6.53 2.45 -11.09
C ALA A 22 7.85 3.04 -11.59
N PHE A 23 8.19 2.80 -12.86
CA PHE A 23 9.35 3.38 -13.52
C PHE A 23 9.32 4.91 -13.52
N LEU A 24 8.20 5.50 -13.96
CA LEU A 24 8.04 6.97 -14.01
C LEU A 24 8.07 7.58 -12.61
N TRP A 25 7.46 6.92 -11.63
CA TRP A 25 7.53 7.35 -10.24
C TRP A 25 8.97 7.36 -9.75
N ALA A 26 9.76 6.31 -10.00
CA ALA A 26 11.16 6.26 -9.60
C ALA A 26 11.97 7.41 -10.22
N GLN A 27 11.77 7.71 -11.51
CA GLN A 27 12.41 8.87 -12.13
C GLN A 27 12.01 10.18 -11.45
N ALA A 28 10.73 10.37 -11.16
CA ALA A 28 10.23 11.56 -10.45
C ALA A 28 10.79 11.69 -9.02
N GLN A 29 11.14 10.59 -8.37
CA GLN A 29 11.82 10.58 -7.06
C GLN A 29 13.35 10.76 -7.14
N GLY A 30 13.87 11.06 -8.33
CA GLY A 30 15.28 11.37 -8.56
C GLY A 30 16.18 10.15 -8.69
N PHE A 31 15.64 8.96 -8.95
CA PHE A 31 16.47 7.80 -9.27
C PHE A 31 17.10 7.97 -10.65
N SER A 32 18.43 8.02 -10.68
CA SER A 32 19.23 8.36 -11.87
C SER A 32 19.33 7.24 -12.90
N ALA A 33 19.19 5.98 -12.47
CA ALA A 33 19.18 4.82 -13.35
C ALA A 33 17.95 3.98 -13.02
N CYS A 34 17.07 3.76 -14.00
CA CYS A 34 15.88 2.93 -13.85
C CYS A 34 15.82 1.96 -15.03
N ALA A 35 15.39 0.73 -14.79
CA ALA A 35 15.17 -0.27 -15.83
C ALA A 35 13.99 -1.16 -15.47
N MET A 36 13.28 -1.63 -16.48
CA MET A 36 12.21 -2.62 -16.34
C MET A 36 12.77 -4.02 -16.59
N GLU A 37 12.17 -5.02 -15.96
CA GLU A 37 12.46 -6.43 -16.20
C GLU A 37 13.93 -6.82 -15.97
N VAL A 38 14.48 -6.39 -14.83
CA VAL A 38 15.91 -6.43 -14.51
C VAL A 38 16.30 -7.75 -13.88
N SER A 39 17.24 -8.47 -14.49
CA SER A 39 17.85 -9.67 -13.91
C SER A 39 18.69 -9.32 -12.68
N LEU A 40 18.47 -10.02 -11.57
CA LEU A 40 19.17 -9.77 -10.32
C LEU A 40 20.44 -10.63 -10.22
N PRO A 41 21.56 -10.10 -9.68
CA PRO A 41 22.87 -10.76 -9.76
C PRO A 41 23.02 -12.00 -8.87
N LYS A 42 22.14 -12.21 -7.89
CA LYS A 42 22.23 -13.28 -6.88
C LYS A 42 21.02 -14.21 -6.85
N CYS A 43 20.06 -14.03 -7.76
CA CYS A 43 18.93 -14.94 -7.88
C CYS A 43 18.53 -15.09 -9.35
N ARG A 44 17.81 -16.17 -9.66
CA ARG A 44 17.32 -16.43 -11.02
C ARG A 44 16.07 -15.59 -11.37
N TYR A 45 15.65 -14.73 -10.46
CA TYR A 45 14.46 -13.91 -10.62
C TYR A 45 14.79 -12.59 -11.30
N ARG A 46 13.77 -12.03 -11.96
CA ARG A 46 13.81 -10.70 -12.56
C ARG A 46 12.87 -9.81 -11.76
N ALA A 47 13.34 -8.62 -11.43
CA ALA A 47 12.50 -7.59 -10.85
C ALA A 47 11.70 -6.90 -11.97
N ASP A 48 10.43 -6.61 -11.73
CA ASP A 48 9.61 -5.89 -12.69
C ASP A 48 10.16 -4.49 -13.00
N VAL A 49 10.63 -3.77 -11.96
CA VAL A 49 11.41 -2.53 -12.12
C VAL A 49 12.51 -2.49 -11.06
N ALA A 50 13.71 -2.05 -11.45
CA ALA A 50 14.75 -1.68 -10.51
C ALA A 50 15.21 -0.25 -10.78
N ALA A 51 15.49 0.48 -9.72
CA ALA A 51 15.96 1.85 -9.77
C ALA A 51 17.13 2.05 -8.81
N TYR A 52 18.09 2.88 -9.24
CA TYR A 52 19.30 3.18 -8.50
C TYR A 52 19.57 4.67 -8.54
N ARG A 53 19.98 5.19 -7.38
CA ARG A 53 20.42 6.58 -7.22
C ARG A 53 21.75 6.61 -6.50
N ALA A 54 22.76 7.14 -7.19
CA ALA A 54 24.00 7.55 -6.56
C ALA A 54 23.82 8.96 -5.98
N GLN A 55 24.13 9.15 -4.71
CA GLN A 55 24.22 10.48 -4.11
C GLN A 55 25.66 10.70 -3.63
N PRO A 56 26.31 11.82 -4.02
CA PRO A 56 27.62 12.15 -3.48
C PRO A 56 27.53 12.27 -1.96
N LYS A 57 28.39 11.56 -1.23
CA LYS A 57 28.49 11.57 0.24
C LYS A 57 27.32 10.93 1.02
N GLN A 58 26.39 10.24 0.37
CA GLN A 58 25.31 9.50 1.04
C GLN A 58 25.25 8.03 0.59
N ILE A 59 24.49 7.24 1.35
CA ILE A 59 24.25 5.83 1.06
C ILE A 59 23.53 5.72 -0.29
N GLN A 60 24.15 4.96 -1.20
CA GLN A 60 23.54 4.62 -2.48
C GLN A 60 22.20 3.92 -2.23
N SER A 61 21.16 4.37 -2.93
CA SER A 61 19.81 3.85 -2.74
C SER A 61 19.40 3.01 -3.94
N THR A 62 19.01 1.77 -3.69
CA THR A 62 18.40 0.88 -4.68
C THR A 62 16.94 0.63 -4.29
N ALA A 63 16.03 0.84 -5.22
CA ALA A 63 14.63 0.47 -5.10
C ALA A 63 14.33 -0.68 -6.07
N ILE A 64 13.63 -1.70 -5.58
CA ILE A 64 13.14 -2.81 -6.38
C ILE A 64 11.61 -2.79 -6.27
N PHE A 65 10.94 -2.81 -7.40
CA PHE A 65 9.49 -2.82 -7.49
C PHE A 65 9.04 -4.15 -8.06
N GLU A 66 8.14 -4.80 -7.34
CA GLU A 66 7.39 -5.97 -7.78
C GLU A 66 5.94 -5.53 -8.01
N CYS A 67 5.48 -5.62 -9.26
CA CYS A 67 4.21 -5.09 -9.71
C CYS A 67 3.17 -6.21 -9.73
N LYS A 68 2.16 -6.16 -8.87
CA LYS A 68 1.08 -7.16 -8.86
C LYS A 68 -0.24 -6.52 -9.24
N GLN A 69 -0.86 -7.04 -10.30
CA GLN A 69 -2.19 -6.60 -10.75
C GLN A 69 -3.31 -7.10 -9.83
N ALA A 70 -3.12 -8.26 -9.21
CA ALA A 70 -4.14 -8.92 -8.40
C ALA A 70 -3.68 -9.05 -6.94
N LEU A 71 -4.64 -8.86 -6.03
CA LEU A 71 -4.40 -8.94 -4.60
C LEU A 71 -3.93 -10.35 -4.16
N CYS A 72 -4.42 -11.41 -4.81
CA CYS A 72 -4.01 -12.76 -4.51
C CYS A 72 -2.53 -13.01 -4.81
N ASP A 73 -2.00 -12.45 -5.92
CA ASP A 73 -0.58 -12.55 -6.27
C ASP A 73 0.29 -11.74 -5.31
N LEU A 74 -0.15 -10.53 -4.93
CA LEU A 74 0.52 -9.74 -3.88
C LEU A 74 0.59 -10.50 -2.55
N ARG A 75 -0.50 -11.17 -2.16
CA ARG A 75 -0.56 -11.95 -0.92
C ARG A 75 0.35 -13.18 -0.97
N ARG A 76 0.45 -13.85 -2.12
CA ARG A 76 1.33 -15.01 -2.30
C ARG A 76 2.79 -14.64 -2.05
N ASP A 77 3.20 -13.46 -2.49
CA ASP A 77 4.58 -12.98 -2.35
C ASP A 77 4.84 -12.29 -1.00
N ASN A 78 3.79 -12.05 -0.20
CA ASN A 78 3.93 -11.45 1.11
C ASN A 78 4.24 -12.50 2.18
N CYS A 79 5.53 -12.81 2.35
CA CYS A 79 6.06 -13.76 3.34
C CYS A 79 5.83 -13.32 4.81
N GLN A 80 5.36 -12.10 5.07
CA GLN A 80 5.13 -11.55 6.42
C GLN A 80 3.64 -11.35 6.73
N SER A 81 2.76 -12.06 6.03
CA SER A 81 1.31 -11.95 6.20
C SER A 81 0.85 -12.12 7.66
N GLU A 82 1.48 -12.98 8.44
CA GLU A 82 1.12 -13.21 9.85
C GLU A 82 1.53 -12.06 10.78
N SER A 83 2.72 -11.47 10.61
CA SER A 83 3.11 -10.32 11.43
C SER A 83 2.28 -9.09 11.08
N ALA A 84 1.97 -8.89 9.79
CA ALA A 84 1.06 -7.84 9.34
C ALA A 84 -0.36 -8.02 9.90
N ARG A 85 -0.89 -9.26 9.89
CA ARG A 85 -2.18 -9.60 10.51
C ARG A 85 -2.20 -9.30 12.00
N ARG A 86 -1.17 -9.73 12.75
CA ARG A 86 -1.05 -9.45 14.19
C ARG A 86 -1.00 -7.95 14.47
N CYS A 87 -0.26 -7.19 13.66
CA CYS A 87 -0.21 -5.73 13.77
C CYS A 87 -1.59 -5.10 13.54
N LEU A 88 -2.28 -5.52 12.47
CA LEU A 88 -3.63 -5.04 12.16
C LEU A 88 -4.63 -5.37 13.28
N GLU A 89 -4.60 -6.60 13.80
CA GLU A 89 -5.44 -7.00 14.94
C GLU A 89 -5.16 -6.14 16.18
N ALA A 90 -3.89 -5.84 16.47
CA ALA A 90 -3.52 -4.98 17.60
C ALA A 90 -4.03 -3.55 17.41
N ILE A 91 -3.93 -2.98 16.20
CA ILE A 91 -4.46 -1.65 15.86
C ILE A 91 -5.99 -1.65 15.98
N CYS A 92 -6.68 -2.65 15.43
CA CYS A 92 -8.14 -2.78 15.53
C CYS A 92 -8.61 -2.87 16.98
N LYS A 93 -7.95 -3.70 17.81
CA LYS A 93 -8.26 -3.80 19.25
C LYS A 93 -8.04 -2.46 19.96
N ARG A 94 -6.94 -1.77 19.67
CA ARG A 94 -6.65 -0.45 20.24
C ARG A 94 -7.69 0.58 19.81
N ARG A 95 -8.11 0.57 18.55
CA ARG A 95 -9.17 1.44 18.01
C ARG A 95 -10.49 1.21 18.75
N GLN A 96 -10.93 -0.03 18.88
CA GLN A 96 -12.16 -0.39 19.60
C GLN A 96 -12.14 0.10 21.06
N LEU A 97 -11.02 -0.08 21.77
CA LEU A 97 -10.87 0.39 23.14
C LEU A 97 -10.93 1.92 23.24
N LEU A 98 -10.28 2.63 22.31
CA LEU A 98 -10.32 4.09 22.27
C LEU A 98 -11.72 4.60 21.96
N GLU A 99 -12.39 4.04 20.95
CA GLU A 99 -13.78 4.42 20.61
C GLU A 99 -14.72 4.17 21.79
N ALA A 100 -14.62 3.02 22.47
CA ALA A 100 -15.46 2.74 23.64
C ALA A 100 -15.28 3.77 24.76
N ARG A 101 -14.05 4.22 25.01
CA ARG A 101 -13.76 5.28 25.98
C ARG A 101 -14.25 6.65 25.49
N LEU A 102 -14.05 6.95 24.22
CA LEU A 102 -14.48 8.22 23.63
C LEU A 102 -16.00 8.35 23.65
N ARG A 103 -16.76 7.28 23.39
CA ARG A 103 -18.23 7.27 23.50
C ARG A 103 -18.72 7.64 24.90
N ALA A 104 -18.00 7.22 25.96
CA ALA A 104 -18.36 7.57 27.33
C ALA A 104 -18.21 9.08 27.63
N HIS A 105 -17.26 9.76 26.97
CA HIS A 105 -16.98 11.18 27.19
C HIS A 105 -17.66 12.11 26.17
N TYR A 106 -17.93 11.61 24.97
CA TYR A 106 -18.53 12.34 23.86
C TYR A 106 -19.76 11.58 23.36
N PRO A 107 -20.95 11.84 23.93
CA PRO A 107 -22.16 11.06 23.64
C PRO A 107 -22.78 11.36 22.26
N ASN A 108 -22.36 12.44 21.57
CA ASN A 108 -22.83 12.79 20.23
C ASN A 108 -21.68 12.95 19.22
N PRO A 109 -20.89 11.90 18.90
CA PRO A 109 -19.87 11.97 17.85
C PRO A 109 -20.47 11.69 16.47
N ARG A 110 -21.73 12.06 16.24
CA ARG A 110 -22.51 11.69 15.04
C ARG A 110 -22.11 12.50 13.83
N ASN A 111 -22.04 11.86 12.67
CA ASN A 111 -21.62 12.49 11.42
C ASN A 111 -22.81 13.09 10.64
N GLY A 112 -24.03 12.63 10.89
CA GLY A 112 -25.24 13.06 10.18
C GLY A 112 -25.36 12.46 8.78
N ASP A 113 -24.69 11.34 8.52
CA ASP A 113 -24.64 10.69 7.21
C ASP A 113 -25.87 9.81 6.95
N SER A 114 -26.71 9.60 7.96
CA SER A 114 -27.91 8.77 7.91
C SER A 114 -29.10 9.49 8.55
N LEU A 115 -30.29 9.28 7.97
CA LEU A 115 -31.57 9.72 8.54
C LEU A 115 -31.99 8.89 9.77
N PHE A 116 -31.38 7.72 9.94
CA PHE A 116 -31.64 6.80 11.02
C PHE A 116 -30.46 6.81 12.00
N PRO A 117 -30.68 7.15 13.28
CA PRO A 117 -29.62 7.25 14.30
C PRO A 117 -28.79 5.98 14.50
N GLU A 118 -29.38 4.80 14.28
CA GLU A 118 -28.71 3.50 14.39
C GLU A 118 -27.74 3.20 13.23
N PHE A 119 -27.88 3.90 12.12
CA PHE A 119 -27.02 3.79 10.94
C PHE A 119 -26.13 5.03 10.74
N ASP A 120 -26.24 6.02 11.63
CA ASP A 120 -25.41 7.22 11.57
C ASP A 120 -23.98 6.89 12.02
N SER A 121 -23.02 7.28 11.18
CA SER A 121 -21.62 6.97 11.43
C SER A 121 -21.08 7.85 12.55
N GLU A 122 -20.12 7.34 13.32
CA GLU A 122 -19.45 8.12 14.36
C GLU A 122 -18.14 8.69 13.84
N ASN A 123 -17.95 10.00 13.99
CA ASN A 123 -16.75 10.72 13.62
C ASN A 123 -15.90 11.08 14.83
N PHE A 124 -15.10 10.12 15.27
CA PHE A 124 -14.11 10.31 16.34
C PHE A 124 -12.91 11.18 15.91
N THR A 125 -12.70 11.39 14.60
CA THR A 125 -11.60 12.25 14.12
C THR A 125 -11.85 13.73 14.40
N ALA A 126 -13.11 14.17 14.35
CA ALA A 126 -13.51 15.54 14.67
C ALA A 126 -13.20 15.96 16.13
N ILE A 127 -13.05 14.97 17.03
CA ILE A 127 -12.74 15.20 18.45
C ILE A 127 -11.30 15.70 18.64
N GLY A 128 -10.40 15.49 17.68
CA GLY A 128 -8.99 15.87 17.80
C GLY A 128 -8.22 15.10 18.88
N HIS A 129 -8.69 13.90 19.24
CA HIS A 129 -8.08 13.11 20.31
C HIS A 129 -6.69 12.61 19.89
N HIS A 130 -5.65 13.06 20.59
CA HIS A 130 -4.25 12.78 20.23
C HIS A 130 -3.96 11.28 20.07
N GLY A 131 -4.48 10.43 20.97
CA GLY A 131 -4.27 8.99 20.89
C GLY A 131 -4.97 8.31 19.71
N TYR A 132 -6.03 8.94 19.18
CA TYR A 132 -6.82 8.43 18.05
C TYR A 132 -6.18 8.85 16.72
N SER A 133 -5.62 10.07 16.63
CA SER A 133 -4.86 10.54 15.46
C SER A 133 -3.55 9.78 15.21
N ARG A 134 -3.11 8.93 16.15
CA ARG A 134 -1.90 8.09 16.03
C ARG A 134 -2.20 6.62 15.73
N LEU A 135 -3.48 6.24 15.55
CA LEU A 135 -3.87 4.92 15.05
C LEU A 135 -3.52 4.82 13.56
#